data_AF-A0A1W5CU74-F1
#
_entry.id   AF-A0A1W5CU74-F1
#
_cell.length_a   1.000
_cell.length_b   1.000
_cell.length_c   1.000
_cell.angle_alpha   90.00
_cell.angle_beta   90.00
_cell.angle_gamma   90.00
#
_symmetry.space_group_name_H-M   'P 1'
#
loop_
_entity.id
_entity.type
_entity.pdbx_description
1 polymer ?
#
loop_
_entity_poly.entity_id
_entity_poly.type
_entity_poly.pdbx_seq_one_letter_code
_entity_poly.pdbx_strand_id
1 'polypeptide(L)'
;MYRANVKKTNDPAIQYEFAVFMVNAAQEAATNGLDDGIQRQPTPQAARDLDGPYVDNSTPAIAHSGLLREAKQILQKLADRSYPFAQYYLADGYSSGLFSKGKEDHERAFPLFVAASKHGHAEAGYRAALCYEFGWGTRKDPLKAVQFYRQSASKNHPGAMLRLGKACLAGDMGLGNRYREGLKWLKRAAESADFQYNSAPFDLGLLHETGYGEDVFQDESYAAQLFTQSADLGHAEANYRLGDAYEHGKLTCPPDPALSVHFYTGAAQRGHPVAMMALCAWYMIGAEPVLDKDENEAYEWARKAAECGLPKAEYAVGYFTETGIGCRRDPLEANVWYVKAAGHGDERAKHRIAAIGAAASGATTIAPMSDTWKNGKKPNSPDGVGKDGAEKGRAKRWLLF
;
A
#
# COMPACT_ATOMS: atom_id res chain seq x y z
N MET A 1 5.11 -32.51 -24.88
CA MET A 1 6.56 -32.77 -24.72
C MET A 1 7.06 -32.48 -23.30
N TYR A 2 7.19 -31.20 -22.87
CA TYR A 2 7.86 -30.82 -21.61
C TYR A 2 7.46 -31.63 -20.35
N ARG A 3 6.15 -31.73 -20.02
CA ARG A 3 5.61 -32.51 -18.89
C ARG A 3 6.00 -34.00 -18.87
N ALA A 4 6.29 -34.61 -20.03
CA ALA A 4 6.74 -36.00 -20.12
C ALA A 4 8.26 -36.15 -19.90
N ASN A 5 9.03 -35.09 -20.16
CA ASN A 5 10.47 -35.06 -19.94
C ASN A 5 10.79 -34.77 -18.47
N VAL A 6 10.09 -33.83 -17.83
CA VAL A 6 10.29 -33.54 -16.39
C VAL A 6 9.97 -34.75 -15.50
N LYS A 7 8.99 -35.57 -15.87
CA LYS A 7 8.68 -36.84 -15.18
C LYS A 7 9.79 -37.90 -15.29
N LYS A 8 10.74 -37.74 -16.21
CA LYS A 8 11.89 -38.63 -16.42
C LYS A 8 13.19 -38.08 -15.82
N THR A 9 13.30 -36.77 -15.62
CA THR A 9 14.45 -36.16 -14.92
C THR A 9 14.34 -36.37 -13.41
N ASN A 10 15.45 -36.71 -12.74
CA ASN A 10 15.53 -36.83 -11.29
C ASN A 10 16.15 -35.58 -10.61
N ASP A 11 16.31 -34.49 -11.36
CA ASP A 11 16.82 -33.21 -10.85
C ASP A 11 15.74 -32.52 -9.99
N PRO A 12 16.01 -32.24 -8.69
CA PRO A 12 15.08 -31.52 -7.82
C PRO A 12 14.70 -30.12 -8.32
N ALA A 13 15.61 -29.40 -8.98
CA ALA A 13 15.36 -28.04 -9.45
C ALA A 13 14.35 -28.03 -10.61
N ILE A 14 14.56 -28.86 -11.63
CA ILE A 14 13.63 -29.00 -12.77
C ILE A 14 12.26 -29.50 -12.32
N GLN A 15 12.21 -30.42 -11.34
CA GLN A 15 10.94 -30.88 -10.76
C GLN A 15 10.22 -29.77 -9.98
N TYR A 16 10.96 -28.91 -9.27
CA TYR A 16 10.42 -27.76 -8.54
C TYR A 16 9.87 -26.70 -9.50
N GLU A 17 10.66 -26.25 -10.48
CA GLU A 17 10.25 -25.27 -11.49
C GLU A 17 8.98 -25.71 -12.23
N PHE A 18 8.91 -26.98 -12.62
CA PHE A 18 7.71 -27.54 -13.25
C PHE A 18 6.50 -27.59 -12.32
N ALA A 19 6.69 -27.82 -11.02
CA ALA A 19 5.60 -27.75 -10.04
C ALA A 19 5.09 -26.32 -9.85
N VAL A 20 5.98 -25.33 -9.76
CA VAL A 20 5.62 -23.91 -9.70
C VAL A 20 4.89 -23.47 -10.98
N PHE A 21 5.39 -23.86 -12.16
CA PHE A 21 4.72 -23.61 -13.44
C PHE A 21 3.29 -24.18 -13.48
N MET A 22 3.07 -25.40 -12.97
CA MET A 22 1.72 -25.97 -12.88
C MET A 22 0.80 -25.24 -11.90
N VAL A 23 1.33 -24.59 -10.86
CA VAL A 23 0.54 -23.75 -9.95
C VAL A 23 0.17 -22.44 -10.64
N ASN A 24 1.13 -21.75 -11.26
CA ASN A 24 0.86 -20.48 -11.95
C ASN A 24 -0.15 -20.69 -13.09
N ALA A 25 0.03 -21.72 -13.92
CA ALA A 25 -0.90 -22.07 -15.00
C ALA A 25 -2.30 -22.46 -14.48
N ALA A 26 -2.41 -22.98 -13.25
CA ALA A 26 -3.71 -23.18 -12.61
C ALA A 26 -4.32 -21.83 -12.16
N GLN A 27 -3.55 -20.97 -11.49
CA GLN A 27 -4.02 -19.65 -11.06
C GLN A 27 -4.49 -18.78 -12.24
N GLU A 28 -3.74 -18.75 -13.34
CA GLU A 28 -4.12 -18.06 -14.59
C GLU A 28 -5.42 -18.62 -15.20
N ALA A 29 -5.60 -19.95 -15.18
CA ALA A 29 -6.84 -20.56 -15.65
C ALA A 29 -8.05 -20.22 -14.74
N ALA A 30 -7.81 -19.98 -13.45
CA ALA A 30 -8.84 -19.55 -12.50
C ALA A 30 -9.21 -18.06 -12.67
N THR A 31 -8.25 -17.19 -12.99
CA THR A 31 -8.53 -15.77 -13.27
C THR A 31 -9.27 -15.60 -14.60
N ASN A 32 -8.85 -16.31 -15.65
CA ASN A 32 -9.46 -16.17 -16.98
C ASN A 32 -10.89 -16.74 -17.01
N GLY A 33 -11.18 -17.78 -16.20
CA GLY A 33 -12.54 -18.32 -16.03
C GLY A 33 -13.53 -17.38 -15.33
N LEU A 34 -13.09 -16.25 -14.78
CA LEU A 34 -13.95 -15.21 -14.22
C LEU A 34 -14.31 -14.10 -15.23
N ASP A 35 -13.54 -13.96 -16.32
CA ASP A 35 -13.73 -12.91 -17.33
C ASP A 35 -14.75 -13.30 -18.42
N ASP A 36 -14.81 -14.59 -18.78
CA ASP A 36 -15.80 -15.16 -19.72
C ASP A 36 -17.28 -15.04 -19.23
N GLY A 37 -17.51 -14.53 -18.02
CA GLY A 37 -18.83 -14.25 -17.47
C GLY A 37 -19.53 -13.00 -18.06
N ILE A 38 -18.82 -12.13 -18.77
CA ILE A 38 -19.36 -10.87 -19.32
C ILE A 38 -19.05 -10.78 -20.82
N GLN A 39 -20.12 -10.78 -21.64
CA GLN A 39 -20.15 -10.64 -23.13
C GLN A 39 -20.24 -11.91 -24.01
N ARG A 40 -21.32 -12.71 -23.86
CA ARG A 40 -21.98 -13.33 -25.04
C ARG A 40 -23.50 -13.26 -24.93
N GLN A 41 -24.12 -12.34 -25.67
CA GLN A 41 -25.57 -12.38 -25.92
C GLN A 41 -25.88 -13.51 -26.92
N PRO A 42 -26.92 -14.33 -26.71
CA PRO A 42 -27.31 -15.36 -27.67
C PRO A 42 -28.18 -14.77 -28.80
N THR A 43 -27.71 -14.89 -30.05
CA THR A 43 -28.57 -14.68 -31.23
C THR A 43 -29.30 -15.98 -31.58
N PRO A 44 -30.63 -15.96 -31.78
CA PRO A 44 -31.39 -17.17 -32.08
C PRO A 44 -31.61 -17.36 -33.59
N GLN A 45 -30.96 -18.35 -34.21
CA GLN A 45 -31.51 -19.12 -35.35
C GLN A 45 -30.62 -20.30 -35.78
N ALA A 46 -31.27 -21.29 -36.40
CA ALA A 46 -30.74 -22.53 -37.01
C ALA A 46 -30.63 -23.76 -36.09
N ALA A 47 -31.76 -24.44 -35.88
CA ALA A 47 -31.77 -25.85 -35.49
C ALA A 47 -31.60 -26.73 -36.74
N ARG A 48 -30.53 -27.53 -36.80
CA ARG A 48 -30.54 -28.95 -37.21
C ARG A 48 -29.16 -29.60 -37.14
N ASP A 49 -29.21 -30.92 -36.94
CA ASP A 49 -28.22 -31.95 -37.24
C ASP A 49 -27.07 -32.25 -36.25
N LEU A 50 -27.25 -33.42 -35.60
CA LEU A 50 -26.29 -34.51 -35.34
C LEU A 50 -25.43 -34.50 -34.07
N ASP A 51 -25.30 -35.72 -33.53
CA ASP A 51 -24.62 -36.10 -32.28
C ASP A 51 -23.19 -35.55 -32.15
N GLY A 52 -22.96 -34.81 -31.06
CA GLY A 52 -21.64 -34.50 -30.54
C GLY A 52 -21.65 -34.67 -29.01
N PRO A 53 -20.59 -35.23 -28.39
CA PRO A 53 -20.59 -35.49 -26.96
C PRO A 53 -20.68 -34.17 -26.18
N TYR A 54 -21.60 -34.14 -25.21
CA TYR A 54 -21.81 -33.06 -24.26
C TYR A 54 -20.48 -32.59 -23.65
N VAL A 55 -19.93 -31.46 -24.13
CA VAL A 55 -18.71 -30.88 -23.58
C VAL A 55 -19.08 -30.19 -22.28
N ASP A 56 -18.79 -30.88 -21.18
CA ASP A 56 -19.11 -30.43 -19.84
C ASP A 56 -18.29 -29.17 -19.46
N ASN A 57 -18.99 -28.09 -19.12
CA ASN A 57 -18.39 -26.85 -18.60
C ASN A 57 -17.67 -27.03 -17.24
N SER A 58 -17.72 -28.22 -16.63
CA SER A 58 -16.87 -28.58 -15.48
C SER A 58 -15.39 -28.79 -15.84
N THR A 59 -15.07 -28.99 -17.13
CA THR A 59 -13.71 -29.31 -17.61
C THR A 59 -12.59 -28.36 -17.14
N PRO A 60 -12.70 -27.01 -17.18
CA PRO A 60 -11.66 -26.13 -16.63
C PRO A 60 -11.45 -26.28 -15.12
N ALA A 61 -12.52 -26.46 -14.33
CA ALA A 61 -12.41 -26.64 -12.88
C ALA A 61 -11.78 -28.01 -12.50
N ILE A 62 -12.06 -29.04 -13.29
CA ILE A 62 -11.43 -30.37 -13.16
C ILE A 62 -9.94 -30.29 -13.55
N ALA A 63 -9.59 -29.57 -14.61
CA ALA A 63 -8.20 -29.33 -15.02
C ALA A 63 -7.43 -28.55 -13.95
N HIS A 64 -7.99 -27.45 -13.45
CA HIS A 64 -7.45 -26.62 -12.38
C HIS A 64 -7.12 -27.43 -11.11
N SER A 65 -8.11 -28.15 -10.58
CA SER A 65 -7.95 -28.97 -9.37
C SER A 65 -7.06 -30.20 -9.59
N GLY A 66 -6.92 -30.68 -10.82
CA GLY A 66 -5.96 -31.71 -11.22
C GLY A 66 -4.51 -31.21 -11.21
N LEU A 67 -4.25 -30.05 -11.81
CA LEU A 67 -2.92 -29.43 -11.88
C LEU A 67 -2.38 -29.10 -10.49
N LEU A 68 -3.17 -28.43 -9.64
CA LEU A 68 -2.76 -28.12 -8.25
C LEU A 68 -2.48 -29.39 -7.44
N ARG A 69 -3.22 -30.48 -7.67
CA ARG A 69 -3.00 -31.76 -6.99
C ARG A 69 -1.69 -32.43 -7.44
N GLU A 70 -1.37 -32.38 -8.74
CA GLU A 70 -0.10 -32.90 -9.26
C GLU A 70 1.09 -32.06 -8.78
N ALA A 71 0.99 -30.73 -8.84
CA ALA A 71 2.01 -29.82 -8.30
C ALA A 71 2.28 -30.08 -6.82
N LYS A 72 1.22 -30.16 -6.00
CA LYS A 72 1.32 -30.50 -4.57
C LYS A 72 2.02 -31.85 -4.33
N GLN A 73 1.74 -32.87 -5.15
CA GLN A 73 2.40 -34.17 -5.04
C GLN A 73 3.90 -34.13 -5.40
N ILE A 74 4.30 -33.32 -6.38
CA ILE A 74 5.73 -33.13 -6.72
C ILE A 74 6.43 -32.34 -5.60
N LEU A 75 5.82 -31.24 -5.14
CA LEU A 75 6.35 -30.43 -4.04
C LEU A 75 6.49 -31.25 -2.75
N GLN A 76 5.53 -32.10 -2.40
CA GLN A 76 5.63 -32.99 -1.25
C GLN A 76 6.83 -33.95 -1.39
N LYS A 77 6.98 -34.63 -2.53
CA LYS A 77 8.12 -35.55 -2.78
C LYS A 77 9.48 -34.84 -2.69
N LEU A 78 9.55 -33.59 -3.11
CA LEU A 78 10.76 -32.76 -2.99
C LEU A 78 10.99 -32.28 -1.55
N ALA A 79 9.92 -31.94 -0.82
CA ALA A 79 9.97 -31.56 0.57
C ALA A 79 10.42 -32.71 1.48
N ASP A 80 9.95 -33.93 1.20
CA ASP A 80 10.36 -35.18 1.86
C ASP A 80 11.84 -35.52 1.57
N ARG A 81 12.36 -35.11 0.40
CA ARG A 81 13.79 -35.16 0.03
C ARG A 81 14.61 -33.99 0.61
N SER A 82 14.06 -33.22 1.54
CA SER A 82 14.70 -32.07 2.19
C SER A 82 15.09 -30.90 1.26
N TYR A 83 14.39 -30.74 0.12
CA TYR A 83 14.65 -29.63 -0.80
C TYR A 83 14.06 -28.30 -0.25
N PRO A 84 14.87 -27.27 0.06
CA PRO A 84 14.42 -26.12 0.85
C PRO A 84 13.31 -25.30 0.18
N PHE A 85 13.42 -25.08 -1.13
CA PHE A 85 12.47 -24.27 -1.90
C PHE A 85 11.11 -24.96 -2.02
N ALA A 86 11.07 -26.29 -2.18
CA ALA A 86 9.81 -27.03 -2.18
C ALA A 86 9.17 -27.05 -0.79
N GLN A 87 9.95 -27.18 0.29
CA GLN A 87 9.43 -27.05 1.65
C GLN A 87 8.83 -25.66 1.91
N TYR A 88 9.53 -24.60 1.49
CA TYR A 88 9.04 -23.22 1.59
C TYR A 88 7.75 -23.02 0.78
N TYR A 89 7.74 -23.38 -0.51
CA TYR A 89 6.58 -23.17 -1.38
C TYR A 89 5.36 -24.01 -0.95
N LEU A 90 5.59 -25.23 -0.46
CA LEU A 90 4.55 -26.06 0.13
C LEU A 90 3.97 -25.43 1.42
N ALA A 91 4.83 -24.84 2.26
CA ALA A 91 4.41 -24.13 3.47
C ALA A 91 3.61 -22.86 3.14
N ASP A 92 4.10 -22.04 2.21
CA ASP A 92 3.44 -20.82 1.76
C ASP A 92 2.08 -21.12 1.10
N GLY A 93 1.99 -22.20 0.33
CA GLY A 93 0.73 -22.72 -0.22
C GLY A 93 -0.23 -23.31 0.84
N TYR A 94 0.23 -23.63 2.05
CA TYR A 94 -0.64 -23.94 3.19
C TYR A 94 -1.06 -22.67 3.95
N SER A 95 -0.16 -21.71 4.20
CA SER A 95 -0.51 -20.46 4.88
C SER A 95 -1.40 -19.54 4.06
N SER A 96 -1.28 -19.53 2.73
CA SER A 96 -2.20 -18.84 1.80
C SER A 96 -3.49 -19.61 1.51
N GLY A 97 -3.61 -20.86 1.97
CA GLY A 97 -4.74 -21.74 1.72
C GLY A 97 -4.86 -22.28 0.28
N LEU A 98 -3.90 -21.99 -0.61
CA LEU A 98 -3.83 -22.52 -1.98
C LEU A 98 -4.02 -24.05 -2.04
N PHE A 99 -3.38 -24.78 -1.13
CA PHE A 99 -3.44 -26.25 -1.05
C PHE A 99 -4.54 -26.80 -0.14
N SER A 100 -5.38 -25.92 0.41
CA SER A 100 -6.40 -26.20 1.43
C SER A 100 -7.76 -25.53 1.16
N LYS A 101 -8.08 -25.33 -0.13
CA LYS A 101 -9.36 -24.76 -0.61
C LYS A 101 -9.66 -23.35 -0.06
N GLY A 102 -8.65 -22.49 0.01
CA GLY A 102 -8.77 -21.11 0.50
C GLY A 102 -8.85 -21.00 2.02
N LYS A 103 -8.55 -22.06 2.77
CA LYS A 103 -8.39 -22.01 4.23
C LYS A 103 -6.91 -22.07 4.61
N GLU A 104 -6.47 -21.14 5.44
CA GLU A 104 -5.09 -21.07 5.93
C GLU A 104 -4.80 -22.20 6.93
N ASP A 105 -3.85 -23.07 6.61
CA ASP A 105 -3.44 -24.23 7.42
C ASP A 105 -2.08 -23.97 8.11
N HIS A 106 -2.03 -22.98 9.01
CA HIS A 106 -0.78 -22.60 9.70
C HIS A 106 -0.11 -23.75 10.47
N GLU A 107 -0.88 -24.69 11.01
CA GLU A 107 -0.37 -25.90 11.69
C GLU A 107 0.46 -26.80 10.77
N ARG A 108 0.15 -26.83 9.47
CA ARG A 108 0.91 -27.60 8.45
C ARG A 108 2.06 -26.78 7.87
N ALA A 109 1.87 -25.47 7.72
CA ALA A 109 2.88 -24.55 7.20
C ALA A 109 4.08 -24.41 8.16
N PHE A 110 3.83 -24.25 9.46
CA PHE A 110 4.87 -23.96 10.43
C PHE A 110 6.02 -25.00 10.49
N PRO A 111 5.76 -26.33 10.59
CA PRO A 111 6.83 -27.34 10.58
C PRO A 111 7.68 -27.31 9.30
N LEU A 112 7.05 -27.01 8.15
CA LEU A 112 7.72 -26.92 6.85
C LEU A 112 8.60 -25.67 6.75
N PHE A 113 8.15 -24.50 7.25
CA PHE A 113 8.99 -23.30 7.35
C PHE A 113 10.22 -23.54 8.25
N VAL A 114 10.03 -24.21 9.39
CA VAL A 114 11.13 -24.59 10.30
C VAL A 114 12.12 -25.55 9.63
N ALA A 115 11.64 -26.52 8.85
CA ALA A 115 12.50 -27.42 8.08
C ALA A 115 13.29 -26.65 7.00
N ALA A 116 12.61 -25.88 6.15
CA ALA A 116 13.23 -25.10 5.07
C ALA A 116 14.30 -24.12 5.60
N SER A 117 14.06 -23.50 6.75
CA SER A 117 15.03 -22.62 7.41
C SER A 117 16.31 -23.36 7.83
N LYS A 118 16.17 -24.55 8.44
CA LYS A 118 17.29 -25.44 8.80
C LYS A 118 18.08 -25.88 7.57
N HIS A 119 17.41 -26.15 6.44
CA HIS A 119 18.06 -26.50 5.17
C HIS A 119 18.57 -25.29 4.37
N GLY A 120 18.56 -24.08 4.95
CA GLY A 120 19.26 -22.92 4.39
C GLY A 120 18.36 -21.80 3.86
N HIS A 121 17.06 -22.02 3.64
CA HIS A 121 16.18 -21.00 3.08
C HIS A 121 16.05 -19.78 4.01
N ALA A 122 16.25 -18.56 3.49
CA ALA A 122 16.26 -17.33 4.30
C ALA A 122 14.83 -16.85 4.63
N GLU A 123 13.99 -16.67 3.60
CA GLU A 123 12.57 -16.29 3.73
C GLU A 123 11.78 -17.28 4.61
N ALA A 124 11.96 -18.59 4.48
CA ALA A 124 11.30 -19.56 5.36
C ALA A 124 11.70 -19.41 6.83
N GLY A 125 12.92 -18.96 7.13
CA GLY A 125 13.35 -18.62 8.49
C GLY A 125 12.66 -17.37 9.02
N TYR A 126 12.42 -16.38 8.16
CA TYR A 126 11.63 -15.19 8.48
C TYR A 126 10.16 -15.55 8.73
N ARG A 127 9.54 -16.38 7.89
CA ARG A 127 8.18 -16.92 8.11
C ARG A 127 8.08 -17.74 9.39
N ALA A 128 9.05 -18.63 9.66
CA ALA A 128 9.10 -19.38 10.92
C ALA A 128 9.21 -18.46 12.16
N ALA A 129 9.97 -17.37 12.07
CA ALA A 129 10.07 -16.38 13.13
C ALA A 129 8.74 -15.63 13.36
N LEU A 130 8.06 -15.20 12.29
CA LEU A 130 6.71 -14.62 12.37
C LEU A 130 5.70 -15.58 13.03
N CYS A 131 5.75 -16.88 12.69
CA CYS A 131 4.91 -17.89 13.34
C CYS A 131 5.14 -17.95 14.85
N TYR A 132 6.40 -17.90 15.32
CA TYR A 132 6.72 -17.84 16.75
C TYR A 132 6.34 -16.52 17.42
N GLU A 133 6.37 -15.39 16.69
CA GLU A 133 5.98 -14.08 17.22
C GLU A 133 4.46 -13.96 17.38
N PHE A 134 3.70 -14.26 16.32
CA PHE A 134 2.24 -14.12 16.28
C PHE A 134 1.48 -15.35 16.78
N GLY A 135 2.12 -16.52 16.89
CA GLY A 135 1.50 -17.77 17.33
C GLY A 135 0.75 -18.51 16.21
N TRP A 136 1.19 -18.39 14.96
CA TRP A 136 0.57 -19.07 13.82
C TRP A 136 1.06 -20.53 13.76
N GLY A 137 0.14 -21.48 14.01
CA GLY A 137 0.45 -22.92 14.02
C GLY A 137 1.36 -23.37 15.18
N THR A 138 1.65 -22.49 16.14
CA THR A 138 2.54 -22.74 17.27
C THR A 138 2.19 -21.85 18.46
N ARG A 139 2.75 -22.12 19.64
CA ARG A 139 2.64 -21.19 20.79
C ARG A 139 3.58 -20.01 20.58
N LYS A 140 3.15 -18.82 21.01
CA LYS A 140 3.98 -17.61 21.00
C LYS A 140 5.25 -17.83 21.82
N ASP A 141 6.40 -17.59 21.21
CA ASP A 141 7.73 -17.71 21.81
C ASP A 141 8.66 -16.65 21.21
N PRO A 142 8.69 -15.42 21.77
CA PRO A 142 9.47 -14.32 21.21
C PRO A 142 10.97 -14.60 21.21
N LEU A 143 11.48 -15.40 22.16
CA LEU A 143 12.90 -15.74 22.24
C LEU A 143 13.30 -16.67 21.10
N LYS A 144 12.46 -17.64 20.73
CA LYS A 144 12.65 -18.44 19.51
C LYS A 144 12.49 -17.61 18.24
N ALA A 145 11.52 -16.69 18.19
CA ALA A 145 11.37 -15.78 17.04
C ALA A 145 12.68 -15.01 16.76
N VAL A 146 13.29 -14.41 17.79
CA VAL A 146 14.59 -13.73 17.70
C VAL A 146 15.72 -14.63 17.19
N GLN A 147 15.74 -15.92 17.57
CA GLN A 147 16.74 -16.88 17.05
C GLN A 147 16.58 -17.10 15.54
N PHE A 148 15.34 -17.35 15.07
CA PHE A 148 15.05 -17.54 13.65
C PHE A 148 15.25 -16.26 12.83
N TYR A 149 14.88 -15.09 13.37
CA TYR A 149 15.20 -13.82 12.73
C TYR A 149 16.71 -13.61 12.59
N ARG A 150 17.51 -13.89 13.63
CA ARG A 150 18.98 -13.78 13.57
C ARG A 150 19.58 -14.75 12.55
N GLN A 151 19.05 -15.97 12.44
CA GLN A 151 19.45 -16.95 11.42
C GLN A 151 19.11 -16.50 9.99
N SER A 152 18.02 -15.75 9.80
CA SER A 152 17.62 -15.21 8.49
C SER A 152 18.40 -13.93 8.15
N ALA A 153 18.65 -13.09 9.14
CA ALA A 153 19.48 -11.90 9.04
C ALA A 153 20.97 -12.23 8.78
N SER A 154 21.49 -13.36 9.26
CA SER A 154 22.84 -13.81 8.87
C SER A 154 22.94 -14.22 7.40
N LYS A 155 21.80 -14.50 6.74
CA LYS A 155 21.67 -14.80 5.30
C LYS A 155 21.23 -13.59 4.47
N ASN A 156 21.38 -12.37 4.99
CA ASN A 156 20.98 -11.11 4.33
C ASN A 156 19.49 -10.99 3.96
N HIS A 157 18.59 -11.52 4.80
CA HIS A 157 17.14 -11.33 4.60
C HIS A 157 16.65 -9.95 5.10
N PRO A 158 16.22 -9.01 4.22
CA PRO A 158 15.90 -7.63 4.61
C PRO A 158 14.78 -7.53 5.64
N GLY A 159 13.64 -8.21 5.42
CA GLY A 159 12.52 -8.21 6.37
C GLY A 159 12.88 -8.74 7.77
N ALA A 160 13.87 -9.63 7.88
CA ALA A 160 14.30 -10.18 9.16
C ALA A 160 15.23 -9.21 9.91
N MET A 161 16.13 -8.56 9.18
CA MET A 161 16.95 -7.48 9.71
C MET A 161 16.09 -6.30 10.16
N LEU A 162 15.08 -5.92 9.36
CA LEU A 162 14.15 -4.84 9.69
C LEU A 162 13.39 -5.15 10.99
N ARG A 163 12.79 -6.35 11.09
CA ARG A 163 12.03 -6.74 12.29
C ARG A 163 12.90 -6.78 13.55
N LEU A 164 14.15 -7.27 13.45
CA LEU A 164 15.14 -7.21 14.53
C LEU A 164 15.56 -5.79 14.87
N GLY A 165 15.79 -4.94 13.86
CA GLY A 165 16.13 -3.54 14.03
C GLY A 165 15.09 -2.81 14.87
N LYS A 166 13.82 -2.92 14.47
CA LYS A 166 12.67 -2.40 15.21
C LYS A 166 12.55 -3.00 16.62
N ALA A 167 12.72 -4.31 16.77
CA ALA A 167 12.64 -4.96 18.08
C ALA A 167 13.72 -4.48 19.06
N CYS A 168 14.97 -4.34 18.60
CA CYS A 168 16.08 -3.82 19.40
C CYS A 168 15.91 -2.35 19.80
N LEU A 169 15.22 -1.54 18.99
CA LEU A 169 14.90 -0.14 19.30
C LEU A 169 13.73 -0.02 20.29
N ALA A 170 12.64 -0.75 20.06
CA ALA A 170 11.46 -0.75 20.94
C ALA A 170 11.71 -1.46 22.28
N GLY A 171 12.65 -2.40 22.32
CA GLY A 171 12.91 -3.28 23.47
C GLY A 171 12.08 -4.56 23.50
N ASP A 172 11.38 -4.86 22.40
CA ASP A 172 10.48 -6.00 22.24
C ASP A 172 11.17 -7.37 22.33
N MET A 173 10.34 -8.43 22.38
CA MET A 173 10.76 -9.83 22.30
C MET A 173 11.79 -10.27 23.37
N GLY A 174 11.92 -9.53 24.47
CA GLY A 174 12.90 -9.80 25.53
C GLY A 174 14.33 -9.41 25.17
N LEU A 175 14.54 -8.65 24.08
CA LEU A 175 15.86 -8.12 23.72
C LEU A 175 16.30 -7.00 24.66
N GLY A 176 15.35 -6.21 25.18
CA GLY A 176 15.61 -4.94 25.87
C GLY A 176 16.09 -3.86 24.89
N ASN A 177 16.18 -2.60 25.35
CA ASN A 177 16.65 -1.52 24.50
C ASN A 177 18.14 -1.73 24.16
N ARG A 178 18.41 -2.10 22.91
CA ARG A 178 19.73 -2.34 22.33
C ARG A 178 19.91 -1.45 21.11
N TYR A 179 19.67 -0.15 21.24
CA TYR A 179 19.62 0.78 20.10
C TYR A 179 20.80 0.64 19.11
N ARG A 180 22.05 0.51 19.60
CA ARG A 180 23.25 0.29 18.77
C ARG A 180 23.21 -0.99 17.94
N GLU A 181 22.59 -2.06 18.44
CA GLU A 181 22.37 -3.29 17.68
C GLU A 181 21.23 -3.08 16.67
N GLY A 182 20.15 -2.41 17.09
CA GLY A 182 19.01 -2.09 16.23
C GLY A 182 19.40 -1.26 14.99
N LEU A 183 20.18 -0.20 15.18
CA LEU A 183 20.70 0.66 14.10
C LEU A 183 21.60 -0.11 13.12
N LYS A 184 22.44 -1.04 13.61
CA LYS A 184 23.27 -1.89 12.74
C LYS A 184 22.41 -2.82 11.88
N TRP A 185 21.33 -3.38 12.43
CA TRP A 185 20.40 -4.18 11.65
C TRP A 185 19.59 -3.35 10.65
N LEU A 186 19.12 -2.15 11.03
CA LEU A 186 18.40 -1.25 10.11
C LEU A 186 19.27 -0.80 8.93
N LYS A 187 20.53 -0.42 9.16
CA LYS A 187 21.45 -0.02 8.07
C LYS A 187 21.65 -1.16 7.07
N ARG A 188 21.93 -2.38 7.55
CA ARG A 188 22.02 -3.57 6.69
C ARG A 188 20.69 -3.94 6.02
N ALA A 189 19.55 -3.68 6.66
CA ALA A 189 18.23 -3.89 6.07
C ALA A 189 17.97 -2.89 4.91
N ALA A 190 18.37 -1.63 5.06
CA ALA A 190 18.27 -0.62 4.00
C ALA A 190 19.21 -0.92 2.82
N GLU A 191 20.42 -1.42 3.09
CA GLU A 191 21.37 -1.90 2.05
C GLU A 191 20.88 -3.12 1.27
N SER A 192 20.05 -3.97 1.90
CA SER A 192 19.50 -5.22 1.30
C SER A 192 18.02 -5.11 0.91
N ALA A 193 17.45 -3.90 0.94
CA ALA A 193 16.04 -3.68 0.64
C ALA A 193 15.70 -4.01 -0.82
N ASP A 194 14.57 -4.66 -1.02
CA ASP A 194 14.02 -5.05 -2.31
C ASP A 194 12.57 -4.54 -2.48
N PHE A 195 11.94 -4.87 -3.60
CA PHE A 195 10.55 -4.44 -3.89
C PHE A 195 9.50 -5.02 -2.92
N GLN A 196 9.81 -6.12 -2.21
CA GLN A 196 8.93 -6.78 -1.25
C GLN A 196 9.14 -6.24 0.17
N TYR A 197 10.37 -5.85 0.50
CA TYR A 197 10.82 -5.38 1.82
C TYR A 197 11.34 -3.93 1.76
N ASN A 198 10.57 -3.07 1.11
CA ASN A 198 10.93 -1.68 0.80
C ASN A 198 10.88 -0.68 1.97
N SER A 199 10.41 -1.09 3.15
CA SER A 199 10.24 -0.21 4.32
C SER A 199 11.51 0.09 5.10
N ALA A 200 12.57 -0.71 4.95
CA ALA A 200 13.79 -0.55 5.75
C ALA A 200 14.53 0.80 5.57
N PRO A 201 14.70 1.35 4.35
CA PRO A 201 15.29 2.68 4.18
C PRO A 201 14.36 3.79 4.72
N PHE A 202 13.03 3.64 4.60
CA PHE A 202 12.06 4.59 5.17
C PHE A 202 12.15 4.67 6.70
N ASP A 203 12.18 3.52 7.38
CA ASP A 203 12.32 3.46 8.84
C ASP A 203 13.66 4.05 9.32
N LEU A 204 14.73 3.89 8.54
CA LEU A 204 16.02 4.53 8.82
C LEU A 204 15.96 6.05 8.56
N GLY A 205 15.28 6.49 7.50
CA GLY A 205 15.06 7.89 7.16
C GLY A 205 14.33 8.64 8.27
N LEU A 206 13.27 8.05 8.84
CA LEU A 206 12.55 8.63 9.99
C LEU A 206 13.46 8.87 11.20
N LEU A 207 14.40 7.96 11.49
CA LEU A 207 15.35 8.12 12.61
C LEU A 207 16.35 9.25 12.35
N HIS A 208 16.70 9.51 11.09
CA HIS A 208 17.54 10.65 10.70
C HIS A 208 16.74 11.97 10.54
N GLU A 209 15.43 11.91 10.30
CA GLU A 209 14.52 13.07 10.31
C GLU A 209 14.34 13.63 11.73
N THR A 210 14.19 12.77 12.76
CA THR A 210 14.03 13.21 14.15
C THR A 210 15.34 13.32 14.93
N GLY A 211 16.40 12.63 14.48
CA GLY A 211 17.52 12.23 15.34
C GLY A 211 17.12 11.11 16.31
N TYR A 212 18.07 10.26 16.71
CA TYR A 212 17.81 9.17 17.65
C TYR A 212 19.04 8.74 18.49
N GLY A 213 19.01 9.07 19.78
CA GLY A 213 20.10 8.78 20.72
C GLY A 213 21.37 9.59 20.43
N GLU A 214 22.52 9.08 20.86
CA GLU A 214 23.83 9.77 20.71
C GLU A 214 24.49 9.54 19.33
N ASP A 215 24.14 8.43 18.66
CA ASP A 215 24.83 7.98 17.43
C ASP A 215 24.09 8.38 16.12
N VAL A 216 22.84 8.88 16.20
CA VAL A 216 22.04 9.30 15.04
C VAL A 216 21.67 10.76 15.18
N PHE A 217 22.45 11.60 14.49
CA PHE A 217 22.17 13.03 14.36
C PHE A 217 21.03 13.26 13.36
N GLN A 218 20.31 14.37 13.56
CA GLN A 218 19.34 14.85 12.60
C GLN A 218 20.06 15.27 11.30
N ASP A 219 19.73 14.61 10.20
CA ASP A 219 20.23 14.92 8.86
C ASP A 219 19.09 14.75 7.85
N GLU A 220 18.42 15.88 7.60
CA GLU A 220 17.34 16.00 6.62
C GLU A 220 17.75 15.56 5.21
N SER A 221 18.99 15.85 4.81
CA SER A 221 19.48 15.57 3.46
C SER A 221 19.73 14.08 3.24
N TYR A 222 20.21 13.38 4.28
CA TYR A 222 20.36 11.93 4.27
C TYR A 222 19.01 11.22 4.45
N ALA A 223 18.10 11.76 5.27
CA ALA A 223 16.73 11.27 5.36
C ALA A 223 16.01 11.33 3.99
N ALA A 224 16.14 12.43 3.25
CA ALA A 224 15.61 12.55 1.89
C ALA A 224 16.16 11.46 0.94
N GLN A 225 17.48 11.19 0.97
CA GLN A 225 18.10 10.12 0.16
C GLN A 225 17.56 8.72 0.50
N LEU A 226 17.36 8.44 1.79
CA LEU A 226 16.78 7.18 2.26
C LEU A 226 15.30 7.05 1.88
N PHE A 227 14.55 8.15 1.92
CA PHE A 227 13.18 8.18 1.43
C PHE A 227 13.13 7.99 -0.10
N THR A 228 14.05 8.56 -0.89
CA THR A 228 14.08 8.30 -2.35
C THR A 228 14.37 6.83 -2.63
N GLN A 229 15.34 6.22 -1.94
CA GLN A 229 15.62 4.78 -2.06
C GLN A 229 14.39 3.91 -1.74
N SER A 230 13.64 4.25 -0.69
CA SER A 230 12.41 3.54 -0.33
C SER A 230 11.25 3.79 -1.31
N ALA A 231 11.15 5.01 -1.84
CA ALA A 231 10.15 5.41 -2.83
C ALA A 231 10.35 4.70 -4.18
N ASP A 232 11.59 4.58 -4.64
CA ASP A 232 11.98 3.84 -5.85
C ASP A 232 11.65 2.34 -5.73
N LEU A 233 11.88 1.75 -4.55
CA LEU A 233 11.44 0.40 -4.20
C LEU A 233 9.91 0.27 -3.99
N GLY A 234 9.17 1.37 -4.17
CA GLY A 234 7.71 1.40 -4.16
C GLY A 234 7.07 1.47 -2.78
N HIS A 235 7.73 2.08 -1.79
CA HIS A 235 7.10 2.31 -0.48
C HIS A 235 6.15 3.51 -0.53
N ALA A 236 4.86 3.29 -0.21
CA ALA A 236 3.82 4.30 -0.39
C ALA A 236 3.97 5.51 0.55
N GLU A 237 4.35 5.29 1.81
CA GLU A 237 4.56 6.37 2.79
C GLU A 237 5.81 7.21 2.46
N ALA A 238 6.89 6.59 1.96
CA ALA A 238 8.09 7.34 1.54
C ALA A 238 7.79 8.24 0.33
N ASN A 239 7.04 7.72 -0.64
CA ASN A 239 6.50 8.51 -1.76
C ASN A 239 5.64 9.68 -1.24
N TYR A 240 4.75 9.45 -0.26
CA TYR A 240 3.96 10.54 0.34
C TYR A 240 4.83 11.60 1.05
N ARG A 241 5.81 11.18 1.87
CA ARG A 241 6.73 12.09 2.57
C ARG A 241 7.57 12.94 1.63
N LEU A 242 8.04 12.38 0.51
CA LEU A 242 8.74 13.15 -0.52
C LEU A 242 7.80 14.11 -1.25
N GLY A 243 6.58 13.68 -1.58
CA GLY A 243 5.56 14.55 -2.16
C GLY A 243 5.30 15.80 -1.31
N ASP A 244 5.15 15.61 0.00
CA ASP A 244 4.99 16.67 1.01
C ASP A 244 6.26 17.54 1.17
N ALA A 245 7.45 16.93 1.07
CA ALA A 245 8.71 17.64 1.14
C ALA A 245 8.94 18.57 -0.08
N TYR A 246 8.65 18.10 -1.28
CA TYR A 246 8.72 18.91 -2.51
C TYR A 246 7.56 19.91 -2.65
N GLU A 247 6.41 19.69 -2.02
CA GLU A 247 5.33 20.68 -1.95
C GLU A 247 5.70 21.86 -1.02
N HIS A 248 6.20 21.55 0.17
CA HIS A 248 6.41 22.54 1.24
C HIS A 248 7.85 23.02 1.39
N GLY A 249 8.82 22.45 0.66
CA GLY A 249 10.25 22.75 0.80
C GLY A 249 10.86 22.23 2.11
N LYS A 250 10.47 21.02 2.54
CA LYS A 250 10.99 20.35 3.75
C LYS A 250 12.18 19.44 3.39
N LEU A 251 12.85 18.88 4.41
CA LEU A 251 13.97 17.94 4.27
C LEU A 251 15.15 18.51 3.45
N THR A 252 15.36 19.83 3.52
CA THR A 252 16.33 20.56 2.68
C THR A 252 16.08 20.43 1.16
N CYS A 253 14.94 19.86 0.73
CA CYS A 253 14.53 19.81 -0.67
C CYS A 253 13.99 21.18 -1.12
N PRO A 254 14.39 21.71 -2.29
CA PRO A 254 13.75 22.89 -2.86
C PRO A 254 12.30 22.55 -3.27
N PRO A 255 11.35 23.49 -3.15
CA PRO A 255 9.97 23.24 -3.57
C PRO A 255 9.89 23.06 -5.09
N ASP A 256 9.38 21.90 -5.52
CA ASP A 256 9.25 21.51 -6.92
C ASP A 256 7.88 20.81 -7.15
N PRO A 257 6.93 21.50 -7.81
CA PRO A 257 5.63 20.91 -8.15
C PRO A 257 5.72 19.62 -8.98
N ALA A 258 6.72 19.49 -9.86
CA ALA A 258 6.87 18.32 -10.72
C ALA A 258 7.23 17.07 -9.91
N LEU A 259 8.21 17.21 -9.02
CA LEU A 259 8.62 16.12 -8.12
C LEU A 259 7.53 15.83 -7.09
N SER A 260 6.84 16.85 -6.57
CA SER A 260 5.70 16.65 -5.66
C SER A 260 4.60 15.80 -6.30
N VAL A 261 4.16 16.13 -7.52
CA VAL A 261 3.17 15.36 -8.27
C VAL A 261 3.70 13.96 -8.63
N HIS A 262 4.97 13.82 -8.99
CA HIS A 262 5.58 12.51 -9.28
C HIS A 262 5.55 11.57 -8.05
N PHE A 263 6.01 12.03 -6.89
CA PHE A 263 6.00 11.20 -5.69
C PHE A 263 4.58 10.97 -5.15
N TYR A 264 3.68 11.95 -5.21
CA TYR A 264 2.27 11.74 -4.85
C TYR A 264 1.55 10.75 -5.79
N THR A 265 1.83 10.76 -7.10
CA THR A 265 1.29 9.72 -8.02
C THR A 265 1.84 8.33 -7.70
N GLY A 266 3.13 8.23 -7.37
CA GLY A 266 3.73 6.98 -6.88
C GLY A 266 3.08 6.41 -5.61
N ALA A 267 2.70 7.28 -4.66
CA ALA A 267 1.97 6.89 -3.45
C ALA A 267 0.48 6.57 -3.72
N ALA A 268 -0.18 7.37 -4.55
CA ALA A 268 -1.60 7.22 -4.87
C ALA A 268 -1.90 5.93 -5.65
N GLN A 269 -1.04 5.55 -6.60
CA GLN A 269 -1.13 4.25 -7.31
C GLN A 269 -1.04 3.05 -6.36
N ARG A 270 -0.45 3.23 -5.17
CA ARG A 270 -0.29 2.20 -4.13
C ARG A 270 -1.34 2.28 -3.02
N GLY A 271 -2.41 3.04 -3.24
CA GLY A 271 -3.54 3.13 -2.31
C GLY A 271 -3.37 4.11 -1.15
N HIS A 272 -2.37 5.03 -1.17
CA HIS A 272 -2.19 5.98 -0.08
C HIS A 272 -3.23 7.13 -0.16
N PRO A 273 -4.21 7.20 0.76
CA PRO A 273 -5.37 8.07 0.57
C PRO A 273 -5.06 9.55 0.76
N VAL A 274 -4.09 9.90 1.62
CA VAL A 274 -3.68 11.30 1.80
C VAL A 274 -2.92 11.81 0.58
N ALA A 275 -2.15 10.96 -0.11
CA ALA A 275 -1.50 11.32 -1.37
C ALA A 275 -2.50 11.49 -2.51
N MET A 276 -3.53 10.64 -2.60
CA MET A 276 -4.64 10.84 -3.53
C MET A 276 -5.35 12.18 -3.29
N MET A 277 -5.58 12.56 -2.03
CA MET A 277 -6.15 13.87 -1.69
C MET A 277 -5.21 15.05 -2.03
N ALA A 278 -3.89 14.87 -1.90
CA ALA A 278 -2.90 15.85 -2.33
C ALA A 278 -2.86 16.01 -3.87
N LEU A 279 -2.98 14.92 -4.63
CA LEU A 279 -3.17 14.99 -6.09
C LEU A 279 -4.44 15.73 -6.47
N CYS A 280 -5.57 15.47 -5.79
CA CYS A 280 -6.79 16.25 -5.99
C CYS A 280 -6.52 17.77 -5.82
N ALA A 281 -5.80 18.18 -4.77
CA ALA A 281 -5.42 19.58 -4.60
C ALA A 281 -4.51 20.10 -5.74
N TRP A 282 -3.54 19.31 -6.19
CA TRP A 282 -2.68 19.67 -7.33
C TRP A 282 -3.46 19.83 -8.64
N TYR A 283 -4.37 18.92 -8.98
CA TYR A 283 -5.21 19.01 -10.18
C TYR A 283 -6.22 20.17 -10.12
N MET A 284 -6.75 20.52 -8.94
CA MET A 284 -7.60 21.70 -8.75
C MET A 284 -6.82 23.03 -8.92
N ILE A 285 -5.57 23.07 -8.45
CA ILE A 285 -4.75 24.30 -8.47
C ILE A 285 -4.03 24.45 -9.81
N GLY A 286 -3.56 23.37 -10.42
CA GLY A 286 -2.64 23.36 -11.56
C GLY A 286 -1.23 23.84 -11.21
N ALA A 287 -0.24 23.40 -11.96
CA ALA A 287 1.16 23.79 -11.83
C ALA A 287 1.79 23.95 -13.23
N GLU A 288 1.42 25.01 -13.95
CA GLU A 288 1.98 25.33 -15.27
C GLU A 288 3.53 25.46 -15.21
N PRO A 289 4.30 24.88 -16.15
CA PRO A 289 3.88 24.16 -17.37
C PRO A 289 3.79 22.62 -17.20
N VAL A 290 3.81 22.11 -15.97
CA VAL A 290 3.96 20.68 -15.66
C VAL A 290 2.61 19.97 -15.53
N LEU A 291 1.62 20.62 -14.94
CA LEU A 291 0.29 20.07 -14.68
C LEU A 291 -0.78 21.11 -15.02
N ASP A 292 -1.60 20.81 -16.02
CA ASP A 292 -2.81 21.61 -16.30
C ASP A 292 -3.88 21.38 -15.25
N LYS A 293 -4.81 22.34 -15.10
CA LYS A 293 -5.95 22.19 -14.20
C LYS A 293 -6.97 21.23 -14.81
N ASP A 294 -7.33 20.18 -14.08
CA ASP A 294 -8.41 19.26 -14.48
C ASP A 294 -9.27 18.91 -13.27
N GLU A 295 -10.48 19.47 -13.22
CA GLU A 295 -11.43 19.22 -12.15
C GLU A 295 -11.96 17.77 -12.16
N ASN A 296 -11.99 17.10 -13.32
CA ASN A 296 -12.48 15.72 -13.44
C ASN A 296 -11.48 14.74 -12.83
N GLU A 297 -10.20 14.86 -13.18
CA GLU A 297 -9.10 14.11 -12.54
C GLU A 297 -9.06 14.38 -11.03
N ALA A 298 -9.20 15.65 -10.62
CA ALA A 298 -9.29 16.00 -9.20
C ALA A 298 -10.45 15.28 -8.48
N TYR A 299 -11.63 15.23 -9.11
CA TYR A 299 -12.79 14.50 -8.58
C TYR A 299 -12.53 12.99 -8.50
N GLU A 300 -11.92 12.39 -9.51
CA GLU A 300 -11.56 10.96 -9.49
C GLU A 300 -10.57 10.61 -8.38
N TRP A 301 -9.54 11.43 -8.16
CA TRP A 301 -8.58 11.20 -7.08
C TRP A 301 -9.20 11.38 -5.69
N ALA A 302 -10.08 12.38 -5.52
CA ALA A 302 -10.86 12.53 -4.30
C ALA A 302 -11.80 11.33 -4.05
N ARG A 303 -12.43 10.81 -5.11
CA ARG A 303 -13.28 9.62 -5.02
C ARG A 303 -12.50 8.37 -4.63
N LYS A 304 -11.34 8.11 -5.26
CA LYS A 304 -10.45 7.00 -4.89
C LYS A 304 -10.02 7.10 -3.42
N ALA A 305 -9.69 8.31 -2.94
CA ALA A 305 -9.36 8.56 -1.53
C ALA A 305 -10.55 8.34 -0.57
N ALA A 306 -11.76 8.71 -0.98
CA ALA A 306 -12.99 8.50 -0.21
C ALA A 306 -13.38 7.01 -0.13
N GLU A 307 -13.16 6.24 -1.20
CA GLU A 307 -13.35 4.78 -1.22
C GLU A 307 -12.36 4.06 -0.30
N CYS A 308 -11.18 4.64 -0.03
CA CYS A 308 -10.26 4.21 1.04
C CYS A 308 -10.68 4.65 2.46
N GLY A 309 -11.83 5.32 2.64
CA GLY A 309 -12.37 5.70 3.95
C GLY A 309 -11.72 6.93 4.60
N LEU A 310 -11.05 7.80 3.83
CA LEU A 310 -10.48 9.04 4.36
C LEU A 310 -11.60 10.10 4.57
N PRO A 311 -11.91 10.54 5.81
CA PRO A 311 -13.08 11.39 6.05
C PRO A 311 -13.02 12.74 5.33
N LYS A 312 -11.80 13.31 5.23
CA LYS A 312 -11.50 14.54 4.49
C LYS A 312 -11.84 14.41 3.00
N ALA A 313 -11.62 13.23 2.41
CA ALA A 313 -11.93 12.96 1.01
C ALA A 313 -13.42 12.68 0.80
N GLU A 314 -14.07 11.94 1.71
CA GLU A 314 -15.53 11.75 1.68
C GLU A 314 -16.28 13.10 1.76
N TYR A 315 -15.83 14.02 2.62
CA TYR A 315 -16.33 15.40 2.65
C TYR A 315 -16.07 16.15 1.34
N ALA A 316 -14.87 16.01 0.75
CA ALA A 316 -14.53 16.67 -0.51
C ALA A 316 -15.39 16.17 -1.68
N VAL A 317 -15.62 14.86 -1.79
CA VAL A 317 -16.53 14.26 -2.79
C VAL A 317 -17.97 14.74 -2.58
N GLY A 318 -18.44 14.81 -1.33
CA GLY A 318 -19.73 15.41 -0.99
C GLY A 318 -19.85 16.88 -1.44
N TYR A 319 -18.80 17.67 -1.23
CA TYR A 319 -18.75 19.06 -1.68
C TYR A 319 -18.70 19.20 -3.21
N PHE A 320 -17.88 18.40 -3.88
CA PHE A 320 -17.76 18.41 -5.35
C PHE A 320 -19.07 17.98 -6.02
N THR A 321 -19.76 16.96 -5.51
CA THR A 321 -21.10 16.55 -6.00
C THR A 321 -22.19 17.56 -5.69
N GLU A 322 -22.14 18.26 -4.55
CA GLU A 322 -23.11 19.33 -4.22
C GLU A 322 -22.95 20.55 -5.15
N THR A 323 -21.73 20.87 -5.54
CA THR A 323 -21.40 22.05 -6.38
C THR A 323 -21.38 21.76 -7.88
N GLY A 324 -21.03 20.53 -8.28
CA GLY A 324 -20.79 20.14 -9.68
C GLY A 324 -19.35 20.39 -10.15
N ILE A 325 -18.35 20.27 -9.28
CA ILE A 325 -16.92 20.35 -9.62
C ILE A 325 -16.46 18.98 -10.14
N GLY A 326 -15.93 18.91 -11.37
CA GLY A 326 -15.44 17.68 -11.98
C GLY A 326 -16.46 16.55 -12.18
N CYS A 327 -17.74 16.81 -11.89
CA CYS A 327 -18.79 15.80 -11.90
C CYS A 327 -20.17 16.43 -12.14
N ARG A 328 -21.16 15.60 -12.48
CA ARG A 328 -22.56 16.06 -12.55
C ARG A 328 -23.06 16.36 -11.13
N ARG A 329 -23.57 17.57 -10.94
CA ARG A 329 -24.18 18.00 -9.68
C ARG A 329 -25.33 17.07 -9.25
N ASP A 330 -25.19 16.46 -8.09
CA ASP A 330 -26.23 15.66 -7.41
C ASP A 330 -26.20 15.91 -5.88
N PRO A 331 -27.15 16.70 -5.34
CA PRO A 331 -27.19 16.99 -3.91
C PRO A 331 -27.69 15.80 -3.05
N LEU A 332 -28.31 14.78 -3.63
CA LEU A 332 -28.73 13.57 -2.91
C LEU A 332 -27.52 12.66 -2.70
N GLU A 333 -26.70 12.45 -3.74
CA GLU A 333 -25.44 11.72 -3.61
C GLU A 333 -24.47 12.44 -2.66
N ALA A 334 -24.38 13.76 -2.76
CA ALA A 334 -23.59 14.59 -1.84
C ALA A 334 -23.93 14.34 -0.36
N ASN A 335 -25.22 14.25 -0.04
CA ASN A 335 -25.67 13.99 1.32
C ASN A 335 -25.28 12.58 1.81
N VAL A 336 -25.27 11.58 0.94
CA VAL A 336 -24.77 10.23 1.27
C VAL A 336 -23.28 10.28 1.65
N TRP A 337 -22.47 11.02 0.87
CA TRP A 337 -21.05 11.20 1.17
C TRP A 337 -20.79 12.00 2.46
N TYR A 338 -21.55 13.06 2.72
CA TYR A 338 -21.47 13.77 4.00
C TYR A 338 -21.86 12.86 5.18
N VAL A 339 -22.91 12.04 5.07
CA VAL A 339 -23.30 11.10 6.15
C VAL A 339 -22.20 10.08 6.44
N LYS A 340 -21.49 9.57 5.41
CA LYS A 340 -20.30 8.72 5.60
C LYS A 340 -19.18 9.46 6.34
N ALA A 341 -18.79 10.64 5.85
CA ALA A 341 -17.74 11.46 6.46
C ALA A 341 -18.04 11.80 7.93
N ALA A 342 -19.29 12.13 8.25
CA ALA A 342 -19.76 12.37 9.61
C ALA A 342 -19.70 11.11 10.49
N GLY A 343 -20.01 9.94 9.93
CA GLY A 343 -19.87 8.64 10.58
C GLY A 343 -18.41 8.28 10.89
N HIS A 344 -17.48 8.65 10.02
CA HIS A 344 -16.03 8.53 10.25
C HIS A 344 -15.42 9.71 11.03
N GLY A 345 -16.24 10.62 11.55
CA GLY A 345 -15.82 11.64 12.53
C GLY A 345 -15.50 13.03 11.98
N ASP A 346 -15.77 13.35 10.71
CA ASP A 346 -15.60 14.72 10.21
C ASP A 346 -16.70 15.67 10.75
N GLU A 347 -16.30 16.58 11.64
CA GLU A 347 -17.17 17.61 12.19
C GLU A 347 -17.74 18.57 11.12
N ARG A 348 -16.98 18.83 10.03
CA ARG A 348 -17.44 19.66 8.92
C ARG A 348 -18.65 19.03 8.25
N ALA A 349 -18.61 17.72 8.06
CA ALA A 349 -19.73 16.96 7.49
C ALA A 349 -20.96 17.01 8.40
N LYS A 350 -20.79 16.84 9.73
CA LYS A 350 -21.90 16.97 10.70
C LYS A 350 -22.56 18.34 10.63
N HIS A 351 -21.78 19.42 10.56
CA HIS A 351 -22.31 20.78 10.40
C HIS A 351 -23.04 20.98 9.05
N ARG A 352 -22.53 20.42 7.94
CA ARG A 352 -23.21 20.48 6.64
C ARG A 352 -24.54 19.72 6.64
N ILE A 353 -24.58 18.50 7.20
CA ILE A 353 -25.83 17.72 7.33
C ILE A 353 -26.85 18.48 8.18
N ALA A 354 -26.42 19.07 9.31
CA ALA A 354 -27.30 19.88 10.16
C ALA A 354 -27.88 21.09 9.40
N ALA A 355 -27.07 21.77 8.58
CA ALA A 355 -27.54 22.87 7.74
C ALA A 355 -28.53 22.41 6.65
N ILE A 356 -28.27 21.26 6.00
CA ILE A 356 -29.17 20.64 5.01
C ILE A 356 -30.51 20.25 5.68
N GLY A 357 -30.47 19.66 6.87
CA GLY A 357 -31.67 19.29 7.63
C GLY A 357 -32.47 20.50 8.12
N ALA A 358 -31.79 21.59 8.52
CA ALA A 358 -32.46 22.85 8.89
C ALA A 358 -33.15 23.49 7.67
N ALA A 359 -32.46 23.53 6.52
CA ALA A 359 -33.03 24.01 5.27
C ALA A 359 -34.24 23.17 4.81
N ALA A 360 -34.17 21.84 4.92
CA ALA A 360 -35.25 20.93 4.53
C ALA A 360 -36.47 20.99 5.47
N SER A 361 -36.28 21.35 6.75
CA SER A 361 -37.36 21.49 7.75
C SER A 361 -37.98 22.89 7.79
N GLY A 362 -37.51 23.83 6.96
CA GLY A 362 -38.04 25.20 6.89
C GLY A 362 -37.70 26.07 8.11
N ALA A 363 -36.83 25.59 9.00
CA ALA A 363 -36.35 26.35 10.14
C ALA A 363 -35.32 27.39 9.66
N THR A 364 -35.71 28.67 9.69
CA THR A 364 -34.90 29.77 9.18
C THR A 364 -33.55 29.85 9.92
N THR A 365 -32.47 29.46 9.26
CA THR A 365 -31.12 29.63 9.80
C THR A 365 -30.68 31.09 9.70
N ILE A 366 -29.99 31.55 10.74
CA ILE A 366 -29.31 32.85 10.79
C ILE A 366 -28.36 32.94 9.58
N ALA A 367 -28.31 34.12 8.95
CA ALA A 367 -27.67 34.32 7.66
C ALA A 367 -26.20 33.85 7.60
N PRO A 368 -25.74 33.32 6.45
CA PRO A 368 -24.31 33.09 6.24
C PRO A 368 -23.59 34.45 6.26
N MET A 369 -22.45 34.52 6.95
CA MET A 369 -21.55 35.68 6.85
C MET A 369 -21.10 35.81 5.39
N SER A 370 -21.51 36.89 4.75
CA SER A 370 -21.09 37.23 3.41
C SER A 370 -19.70 37.88 3.47
N ASP A 371 -18.67 37.14 3.10
CA ASP A 371 -17.36 37.70 2.79
C ASP A 371 -17.43 38.51 1.48
N THR A 372 -18.07 39.68 1.55
CA THR A 372 -18.12 40.63 0.44
C THR A 372 -16.73 41.22 0.21
N TRP A 373 -16.01 40.65 -0.76
CA TRP A 373 -14.88 41.32 -1.40
C TRP A 373 -15.30 42.71 -1.91
N LYS A 374 -14.86 43.76 -1.23
CA LYS A 374 -14.99 45.15 -1.70
C LYS A 374 -13.65 45.87 -1.64
N ASN A 375 -13.11 46.15 -2.82
CA ASN A 375 -12.05 47.15 -3.00
C ASN A 375 -12.54 48.51 -2.46
N GLY A 376 -11.82 49.07 -1.48
CA GLY A 376 -12.10 50.38 -0.88
C GLY A 376 -10.83 51.23 -0.82
N LYS A 377 -10.88 52.44 -1.39
CA LYS A 377 -9.74 53.36 -1.49
C LYS A 377 -9.40 53.98 -0.11
N LYS A 378 -8.13 54.33 0.08
CA LYS A 378 -7.65 55.14 1.21
C LYS A 378 -8.31 56.52 1.26
N PRO A 379 -8.36 57.15 2.43
CA PRO A 379 -8.08 58.56 2.61
C PRO A 379 -6.65 58.80 3.14
N ASN A 380 -5.98 59.79 2.54
CA ASN A 380 -4.82 60.55 3.04
C ASN A 380 -5.18 61.30 4.35
N SER A 381 -4.31 61.87 5.20
CA SER A 381 -2.83 62.02 5.36
C SER A 381 -2.63 62.81 6.69
N PRO A 382 -1.42 63.25 7.11
CA PRO A 382 -0.05 62.87 6.75
C PRO A 382 0.59 62.12 7.97
N ASP A 383 1.87 62.11 8.36
CA ASP A 383 3.17 62.64 7.87
C ASP A 383 4.32 61.76 8.46
N GLY A 384 5.58 62.22 8.46
CA GLY A 384 6.56 61.85 9.49
C GLY A 384 7.72 60.95 9.05
N VAL A 385 8.29 61.22 7.87
CA VAL A 385 9.70 60.97 7.43
C VAL A 385 10.53 59.91 8.17
N GLY A 386 10.97 58.86 7.46
CA GLY A 386 12.14 58.04 7.85
C GLY A 386 12.28 56.71 7.08
N LYS A 387 13.25 56.61 6.17
CA LYS A 387 13.72 55.33 5.57
C LYS A 387 14.80 54.70 6.50
N ASP A 388 15.30 53.47 6.36
CA ASP A 388 15.25 52.36 5.39
C ASP A 388 15.03 51.04 6.21
N GLY A 389 14.69 49.83 5.76
CA GLY A 389 14.83 49.16 4.46
C GLY A 389 15.18 47.68 4.70
N ALA A 390 14.27 46.87 5.27
CA ALA A 390 14.48 45.43 5.49
C ALA A 390 13.16 44.60 5.53
N GLU A 391 13.23 43.35 5.05
CA GLU A 391 12.35 42.18 5.25
C GLU A 391 10.82 42.32 5.45
N LYS A 392 10.03 41.71 4.52
CA LYS A 392 9.11 40.57 4.79
C LYS A 392 8.14 40.31 3.61
N GLY A 393 8.55 39.41 2.70
CA GLY A 393 7.72 38.93 1.59
C GLY A 393 6.83 37.74 1.96
N ARG A 394 5.66 37.99 2.55
CA ARG A 394 4.49 37.08 2.58
C ARG A 394 4.72 35.58 2.88
N ALA A 395 4.94 35.25 4.15
CA ALA A 395 4.31 34.06 4.72
C ALA A 395 2.84 34.40 5.07
N LYS A 396 1.87 33.94 4.26
CA LYS A 396 0.41 33.88 4.57
C LYS A 396 -0.39 33.22 3.44
N ARG A 397 -0.29 31.89 3.37
CA ARG A 397 -1.30 30.95 2.84
C ARG A 397 -1.19 29.66 3.68
N TRP A 398 -1.97 28.63 3.38
CA TRP A 398 -1.98 27.34 4.09
C TRP A 398 -2.67 27.33 5.48
N LEU A 399 -4.01 27.36 5.45
CA LEU A 399 -4.86 26.74 6.49
C LEU A 399 -6.22 26.27 5.94
N LEU A 400 -6.33 26.16 4.61
CA LEU A 400 -7.56 25.82 3.88
C LEU A 400 -7.18 24.97 2.65
N PHE A 401 -6.75 23.74 2.89
CA PHE A 401 -7.06 22.55 2.08
C PHE A 401 -6.99 21.31 2.96
#